data_AF-A0A350IQ73-F1
#
_entry.id   AF-A0A350IQ73-F1
#
_cell.length_a   1.000
_cell.length_b   1.000
_cell.length_c   1.000
_cell.angle_alpha   90.00
_cell.angle_beta   90.00
_cell.angle_gamma   90.00
#
_symmetry.space_group_name_H-M   'P 1'
#
loop_
_entity.id
_entity.type
_entity.pdbx_description
1 polymer ?
#
loop_
_entity_poly.entity_id
_entity_poly.type
_entity_poly.pdbx_seq_one_letter_code
_entity_poly.pdbx_strand_id
1 'polypeptide(L)'
;MTSGGDSPPRTEPRGRLVLHLQELDDRIAQLRTEISELEAALAGDPELESLRAAAQAAEAERQAAEEKSRAVERELTGVRQRARTLDRHLYDGSVRNPQDLLGLQHDLASLRPHLDELEGRLLEWMEATESAEAAV
;
A
#
# COMPACT_ATOMS: atom_id res chain seq x y z
N MET A 1 85.86 27.93 36.18
CA MET A 1 84.95 28.73 35.32
C MET A 1 84.25 27.74 34.41
N THR A 2 83.05 27.30 34.80
CA THR A 2 81.76 27.61 34.13
C THR A 2 81.81 27.24 32.65
N SER A 3 81.15 26.19 32.20
CA SER A 3 79.69 26.09 32.03
C SER A 3 79.44 24.67 31.50
N GLY A 4 78.38 24.00 31.88
CA GLY A 4 77.06 24.26 31.36
C GLY A 4 76.54 22.88 30.98
N GLY A 5 75.93 22.21 31.95
CA GLY A 5 75.29 20.92 31.72
C GLY A 5 74.14 21.11 30.77
N ASP A 6 74.34 20.68 29.52
CA ASP A 6 73.24 20.46 28.60
C ASP A 6 72.49 19.22 29.09
N SER A 7 71.48 19.47 29.93
CA SER A 7 70.58 18.42 30.41
C SER A 7 69.68 18.02 29.25
N PRO A 8 69.58 16.71 28.90
CA PRO A 8 68.69 16.29 27.83
C PRO A 8 67.23 16.62 28.20
N PRO A 9 66.34 16.83 27.20
CA PRO A 9 64.95 17.16 27.45
C PRO A 9 64.34 16.09 28.34
N ARG A 10 63.62 16.50 29.39
CA ARG A 10 62.91 15.59 30.30
C ARG A 10 61.93 14.77 29.46
N THR A 11 62.34 13.56 29.09
CA THR A 11 61.51 12.58 28.40
C THR A 11 60.30 12.38 29.27
N GLU A 12 59.10 12.72 28.78
CA GLU A 12 57.89 12.37 29.50
C GLU A 12 57.96 10.87 29.84
N PRO A 13 57.73 10.48 31.10
CA PRO A 13 57.92 9.10 31.51
C PRO A 13 57.07 8.23 30.60
N ARG A 14 57.68 7.27 29.90
CA ARG A 14 57.00 6.38 28.93
C ARG A 14 55.68 5.83 29.44
N GLY A 15 55.57 5.57 30.75
CA GLY A 15 54.33 5.14 31.39
C GLY A 15 53.16 6.12 31.26
N ARG A 16 53.40 7.44 31.22
CA ARG A 16 52.37 8.47 31.02
C ARG A 16 51.82 8.46 29.59
N LEU A 17 52.69 8.28 28.59
CA LEU A 17 52.27 8.16 27.18
C LEU A 17 51.45 6.88 26.95
N VAL A 18 51.85 5.76 27.56
CA VAL A 18 51.12 4.49 27.49
C VAL A 18 49.77 4.59 28.20
N LEU A 19 49.71 5.23 29.38
CA LEU A 19 48.46 5.46 30.08
C LEU A 19 47.50 6.33 29.26
N HIS A 20 48.01 7.40 28.66
CA HIS A 20 47.20 8.28 27.82
C HIS A 20 46.68 7.58 26.57
N LEU A 21 47.49 6.70 25.96
CA LEU A 21 47.04 5.84 24.86
C LEU A 21 45.92 4.90 25.31
N GLN A 22 46.07 4.26 26.47
CA GLN A 22 45.05 3.38 27.03
C GLN A 22 43.73 4.11 27.29
N GLU A 23 43.79 5.33 27.85
CA GLU A 23 42.60 6.17 28.08
C GLU A 23 41.89 6.51 26.76
N LEU A 24 42.65 6.80 25.71
CA LEU A 24 42.10 7.05 24.37
C LEU A 24 41.48 5.78 23.76
N ASP A 25 42.14 4.63 23.90
CA ASP A 25 41.63 3.35 23.41
C ASP A 25 40.33 2.96 24.13
N ASP A 26 40.26 3.14 25.45
CA ASP A 26 39.05 2.89 26.24
C ASP A 26 37.93 3.84 25.82
N ARG A 27 38.25 5.11 25.54
CA ARG A 27 37.26 6.08 25.05
C ARG A 27 36.75 5.73 23.65
N ILE A 28 37.63 5.29 22.75
CA ILE A 28 37.25 4.81 21.42
C ILE A 28 36.34 3.58 21.53
N ALA A 29 36.65 2.65 22.43
CA ALA A 29 35.84 1.47 22.67
C ALA A 29 34.42 1.84 23.15
N GLN A 30 34.31 2.75 24.13
CA GLN A 30 33.02 3.25 24.61
C GLN A 30 32.20 3.90 23.49
N LEU A 31 32.81 4.81 22.73
CA LEU A 31 32.12 5.51 21.64
C LEU A 31 31.66 4.54 20.54
N ARG A 32 32.42 3.49 20.26
CA ARG A 32 32.00 2.45 19.30
C ARG A 32 30.77 1.67 19.79
N THR A 33 30.71 1.36 21.08
CA THR A 33 29.53 0.73 21.68
C THR A 33 28.32 1.66 21.63
N GLU A 34 28.48 2.93 22.03
CA GLU A 34 27.40 3.92 21.96
C GLU A 34 26.87 4.10 20.52
N ILE A 35 27.77 4.14 19.53
CA ILE A 35 27.39 4.23 18.12
C ILE A 35 26.62 2.98 17.68
N SER A 36 27.06 1.77 18.03
CA SER A 36 26.35 0.57 17.59
C SER A 36 24.97 0.42 18.25
N GLU A 37 24.83 0.83 19.51
CA GLU A 37 23.55 0.87 20.21
C GLU A 37 22.60 1.91 19.58
N LEU A 38 23.11 3.09 19.25
CA LEU A 38 22.35 4.12 18.55
C LEU A 38 21.97 3.69 17.13
N GLU A 39 22.87 3.06 16.39
CA GLU A 39 22.59 2.51 15.05
C GLU A 39 21.53 1.42 15.12
N ALA A 40 21.58 0.53 16.12
CA ALA A 40 20.54 -0.48 16.33
C ALA A 40 19.18 0.14 16.68
N ALA A 41 19.17 1.22 17.47
CA ALA A 41 17.96 1.97 17.78
C ALA A 41 17.43 2.78 16.57
N LEU A 42 18.32 3.29 15.71
CA LEU A 42 17.99 4.06 14.51
C LEU A 42 17.65 3.21 13.29
N ALA A 43 18.04 1.93 13.26
CA ALA A 43 17.80 1.01 12.14
C ALA A 43 16.31 0.81 11.80
N GLY A 44 15.42 1.49 12.53
CA GLY A 44 13.98 1.39 12.39
C GLY A 44 13.49 0.14 13.10
N ASP A 45 12.20 0.12 13.36
CA ASP A 45 11.54 -1.08 13.83
C ASP A 45 11.14 -1.89 12.58
N PRO A 46 11.82 -3.03 12.29
CA PRO A 46 11.47 -3.86 11.13
C PRO A 46 10.03 -4.38 11.22
N GLU A 47 9.48 -4.53 12.43
CA GLU A 47 8.09 -4.87 12.65
C GLU A 47 7.19 -3.73 12.18
N LEU A 48 7.50 -2.48 12.54
CA LEU A 48 6.77 -1.29 12.08
C LEU A 48 6.82 -1.11 10.56
N GLU A 49 7.98 -1.29 9.94
CA GLU A 49 8.09 -1.24 8.47
C GLU A 49 7.31 -2.37 7.79
N SER A 50 7.31 -3.58 8.37
CA SER A 50 6.51 -4.69 7.85
C SER A 50 5.01 -4.43 7.95
N LEU A 51 4.55 -3.86 9.07
CA LEU A 51 3.15 -3.49 9.29
C LEU A 51 2.72 -2.35 8.37
N ARG A 52 3.59 -1.35 8.13
CA ARG A 52 3.33 -0.29 7.15
C ARG A 52 3.20 -0.83 5.74
N ALA A 53 4.09 -1.73 5.34
CA ALA A 53 4.02 -2.36 4.03
C ALA A 53 2.74 -3.19 3.86
N ALA A 54 2.35 -3.96 4.89
CA ALA A 54 1.11 -4.72 4.90
C ALA A 54 -0.13 -3.81 4.79
N ALA A 55 -0.17 -2.73 5.58
CA ALA A 55 -1.26 -1.75 5.53
C ALA A 55 -1.37 -1.06 4.16
N GLN A 56 -0.25 -0.71 3.55
CA GLN A 56 -0.23 -0.14 2.20
C GLN A 56 -0.73 -1.13 1.14
N ALA A 57 -0.36 -2.40 1.24
CA ALA A 57 -0.82 -3.43 0.33
C ALA A 57 -2.33 -3.66 0.45
N ALA A 58 -2.84 -3.77 1.68
CA ALA A 58 -4.27 -3.95 1.95
C ALA A 58 -5.10 -2.75 1.45
N GLU A 59 -4.62 -1.52 1.67
CA GLU A 59 -5.29 -0.33 1.15
C GLU A 59 -5.30 -0.28 -0.39
N ALA A 60 -4.22 -0.72 -1.05
CA ALA A 60 -4.17 -0.80 -2.51
C ALA A 60 -5.16 -1.84 -3.06
N GLU A 61 -5.29 -3.00 -2.41
CA GLU A 61 -6.27 -4.02 -2.78
C GLU A 61 -7.71 -3.53 -2.61
N ARG A 62 -8.00 -2.85 -1.49
CA ARG A 62 -9.30 -2.21 -1.23
C ARG A 62 -9.67 -1.23 -2.33
N GLN A 63 -8.76 -0.31 -2.66
CA GLN A 63 -8.98 0.68 -3.73
C GLN A 63 -9.24 0.02 -5.08
N ALA A 64 -8.49 -1.03 -5.42
CA ALA A 64 -8.69 -1.77 -6.67
C ALA A 64 -10.05 -2.48 -6.72
N ALA A 65 -10.52 -3.03 -5.60
CA ALA A 65 -11.84 -3.66 -5.51
C ALA A 65 -12.97 -2.61 -5.64
N GLU A 66 -12.85 -1.46 -4.96
CA GLU A 66 -13.79 -0.35 -5.06
C GLU A 66 -13.93 0.17 -6.51
N GLU A 67 -12.80 0.34 -7.21
CA GLU A 67 -12.79 0.82 -8.58
C GLU A 67 -13.53 -0.13 -9.53
N LYS A 68 -13.32 -1.44 -9.35
CA LYS A 68 -14.00 -2.48 -10.13
C LYS A 68 -15.50 -2.51 -9.83
N SER A 69 -15.88 -2.43 -8.55
CA SER A 69 -17.29 -2.32 -8.14
C SER A 69 -17.96 -1.14 -8.83
N ARG A 70 -17.38 0.07 -8.73
CA ARG A 70 -17.90 1.29 -9.39
C ARG A 70 -17.97 1.17 -10.92
N ALA A 71 -17.06 0.42 -11.54
CA ALA A 71 -17.10 0.18 -12.98
C ALA A 71 -18.29 -0.71 -13.38
N VAL A 72 -18.49 -1.81 -12.65
CA VAL A 72 -19.61 -2.73 -12.86
C VAL A 72 -20.95 -2.05 -12.57
N GLU A 73 -21.05 -1.24 -11.51
CA GLU A 73 -22.27 -0.46 -11.21
C GLU A 73 -22.66 0.49 -12.35
N ARG A 74 -21.68 1.18 -12.94
CA ARG A 74 -21.91 2.07 -14.08
C ARG A 74 -22.42 1.30 -15.29
N GLU A 75 -21.83 0.15 -15.58
CA GLU A 75 -22.28 -0.72 -16.67
C GLU A 75 -23.70 -1.23 -16.43
N LEU A 76 -23.96 -1.75 -15.22
CA LEU A 76 -25.26 -2.25 -14.79
C LEU A 76 -26.34 -1.17 -14.91
N THR A 77 -26.03 0.06 -14.49
CA THR A 77 -26.95 1.21 -14.64
C THR A 77 -27.28 1.48 -16.10
N GLY A 78 -26.29 1.47 -16.99
CA GLY A 78 -26.48 1.67 -18.42
C GLY A 78 -27.31 0.56 -19.08
N VAL A 79 -27.10 -0.70 -18.69
CA VAL A 79 -27.87 -1.84 -19.19
C VAL A 79 -29.31 -1.80 -18.66
N ARG A 80 -29.51 -1.49 -17.37
CA ARG A 80 -30.84 -1.31 -16.77
C ARG A 80 -31.62 -0.19 -17.43
N GLN A 81 -30.96 0.92 -17.76
CA GLN A 81 -31.59 2.02 -18.49
C GLN A 81 -32.02 1.59 -19.89
N ARG A 82 -31.17 0.87 -20.62
CA ARG A 82 -31.51 0.31 -21.94
C ARG A 82 -32.70 -0.64 -21.86
N ALA A 83 -32.70 -1.57 -20.91
CA ALA A 83 -33.80 -2.49 -20.69
C ALA A 83 -35.12 -1.75 -20.39
N ARG A 84 -35.11 -0.73 -19.51
CA ARG A 84 -36.28 0.11 -19.22
C ARG A 84 -36.81 0.87 -20.44
N THR A 85 -35.94 1.32 -21.32
CA THR A 85 -36.34 2.00 -22.56
C THR A 85 -37.00 1.02 -23.53
N LEU A 86 -36.43 -0.18 -23.72
CA LEU A 86 -37.03 -1.22 -24.56
C LEU A 86 -38.38 -1.67 -24.00
N ASP A 87 -38.48 -1.88 -22.69
CA ASP A 87 -39.71 -2.27 -22.00
C ASP A 87 -40.82 -1.23 -22.23
N ARG A 88 -40.48 0.06 -22.10
CA ARG A 88 -41.41 1.15 -22.40
C ARG A 88 -41.90 1.13 -23.83
N HIS A 89 -41.01 0.98 -24.81
CA HIS A 89 -41.39 0.91 -26.23
C HIS A 89 -42.27 -0.31 -26.56
N LEU A 90 -42.10 -1.40 -25.80
CA LEU A 90 -42.93 -2.58 -25.95
C LEU A 90 -44.38 -2.34 -25.54
N TYR A 91 -44.58 -1.53 -24.48
CA TYR A 91 -45.87 -1.38 -23.81
C TYR A 91 -46.55 -0.02 -24.04
N ASP A 92 -45.85 1.00 -24.53
CA ASP A 92 -46.39 2.33 -24.79
C ASP A 92 -47.19 2.43 -26.11
N GLY A 93 -47.19 1.36 -26.92
CA GLY A 93 -47.90 1.29 -28.19
C GLY A 93 -47.27 2.13 -29.31
N SER A 94 -46.03 2.60 -29.13
CA SER A 94 -45.27 3.34 -30.16
C SER A 94 -44.92 2.46 -31.37
N VAL A 95 -44.71 1.16 -31.17
CA VAL A 95 -44.40 0.19 -32.22
C VAL A 95 -45.66 -0.52 -32.70
N ARG A 96 -46.03 -0.28 -33.96
CA ARG A 96 -47.24 -0.85 -34.59
C ARG A 96 -46.99 -2.09 -35.44
N ASN A 97 -45.72 -2.38 -35.75
CA ASN A 97 -45.34 -3.51 -36.58
C ASN A 97 -45.07 -4.75 -35.70
N PRO A 98 -45.75 -5.88 -35.94
CA PRO A 98 -45.55 -7.10 -35.17
C PRO A 98 -44.12 -7.67 -35.26
N GLN A 99 -43.43 -7.48 -36.38
CA GLN A 99 -42.05 -7.97 -36.54
C GLN A 99 -41.06 -7.17 -35.67
N ASP A 100 -41.25 -5.85 -35.59
CA ASP A 100 -40.42 -4.97 -34.76
C ASP A 100 -40.67 -5.22 -33.26
N LEU A 101 -41.92 -5.51 -32.85
CA LEU A 101 -42.25 -5.91 -31.48
C LEU A 101 -41.55 -7.21 -31.06
N LEU A 102 -41.50 -8.20 -31.95
CA LEU A 102 -40.78 -9.45 -31.70
C LEU A 102 -39.27 -9.21 -31.56
N GLY A 103 -38.70 -8.31 -32.37
CA GLY A 103 -37.31 -7.89 -32.25
C GLY A 103 -37.03 -7.27 -30.87
N LEU A 104 -37.85 -6.31 -30.45
CA LEU A 104 -37.69 -5.67 -29.14
C LEU A 104 -37.86 -6.64 -27.96
N GLN A 105 -38.77 -7.61 -28.04
CA GLN A 105 -38.90 -8.67 -27.04
C GLN A 105 -37.64 -9.53 -26.97
N HIS A 106 -37.05 -9.88 -28.12
CA HIS A 106 -35.83 -10.66 -28.16
C HIS A 106 -34.63 -9.89 -27.57
N ASP A 107 -34.50 -8.61 -27.94
CA ASP A 107 -33.45 -7.73 -27.40
C ASP A 107 -33.58 -7.62 -25.87
N LEU A 108 -34.79 -7.37 -25.35
CA LEU A 108 -35.03 -7.31 -23.91
C LEU A 108 -34.74 -8.64 -23.21
N ALA A 109 -35.10 -9.77 -23.84
CA ALA A 109 -34.80 -11.11 -23.32
C ALA A 109 -33.29 -11.38 -23.27
N SER A 110 -32.53 -10.89 -24.25
CA SER A 110 -31.06 -11.03 -24.28
C SER A 110 -30.33 -10.16 -23.26
N LEU A 111 -30.93 -9.04 -22.82
CA LEU A 111 -30.35 -8.17 -21.80
C LEU A 111 -30.47 -8.73 -20.38
N ARG A 112 -31.47 -9.57 -20.10
CA ARG A 112 -31.66 -10.20 -18.76
C ARG A 112 -30.44 -10.98 -18.28
N PRO A 113 -29.90 -11.96 -19.01
CA PRO A 113 -28.72 -12.70 -18.55
C PRO A 113 -27.50 -11.79 -18.35
N HIS A 114 -27.36 -10.73 -19.16
CA HIS A 114 -26.27 -9.75 -18.98
C HIS A 114 -26.46 -8.93 -17.70
N LEU A 115 -27.70 -8.58 -17.34
CA LEU A 115 -28.01 -7.92 -16.07
C LEU A 115 -27.67 -8.84 -14.88
N ASP A 116 -28.09 -10.11 -14.94
CA ASP A 116 -27.84 -11.08 -13.88
C ASP A 116 -26.32 -11.30 -13.68
N GLU A 117 -25.55 -11.38 -14.77
CA GLU A 117 -24.09 -11.48 -14.72
C GLU A 117 -23.45 -10.25 -14.06
N LEU A 118 -23.87 -9.05 -14.45
CA LEU A 118 -23.35 -7.81 -13.88
C LEU A 118 -23.72 -7.65 -12.40
N GLU A 119 -24.92 -8.07 -12.00
CA GLU A 119 -25.34 -8.08 -10.60
C GLU A 119 -24.50 -9.06 -9.77
N GLY A 120 -24.24 -10.26 -10.30
CA GLY A 120 -23.35 -11.24 -9.66
C GLY A 120 -21.93 -10.70 -9.50
N ARG A 121 -21.34 -10.16 -10.58
CA ARG A 121 -20.00 -9.56 -10.53
C ARG A 121 -19.93 -8.37 -9.58
N LEU A 122 -20.96 -7.55 -9.51
CA LEU A 122 -21.01 -6.44 -8.55
C LEU A 122 -20.95 -6.96 -7.12
N LEU A 123 -21.76 -7.98 -6.81
CA LEU A 123 -21.81 -8.59 -5.49
C LEU A 123 -20.44 -9.19 -5.09
N GLU A 124 -19.78 -9.89 -6.02
CA GLU A 124 -18.41 -10.40 -5.82
C GLU A 124 -17.40 -9.28 -5.49
N TRP A 125 -17.45 -8.15 -6.21
CA TRP A 125 -16.54 -7.02 -5.92
C TRP A 125 -16.87 -6.30 -4.62
N MET A 126 -18.15 -6.24 -4.24
CA MET A 126 -18.57 -5.71 -2.94
C MET A 126 -18.05 -6.60 -1.81
N GLU A 127 -18.21 -7.92 -1.90
CA GLU A 127 -17.67 -8.89 -0.93
C GLU A 127 -16.13 -8.81 -0.84
N ALA A 128 -15.44 -8.66 -1.99
CA ALA A 128 -14.00 -8.48 -2.01
C ALA A 128 -13.56 -7.18 -1.32
N THR A 129 -14.34 -6.10 -1.46
CA THR A 129 -14.07 -4.81 -0.80
C THR A 129 -14.26 -4.95 0.72
N GLU A 130 -15.36 -5.57 1.15
CA GLU A 130 -15.64 -5.81 2.58
C GLU A 130 -14.59 -6.73 3.23
N SER A 131 -14.14 -7.76 2.49
CA SER A 131 -13.07 -8.65 2.96
C SER A 131 -11.73 -7.93 3.09
N ALA A 132 -11.42 -7.01 2.16
CA ALA A 132 -10.22 -6.18 2.24
C ALA A 132 -10.29 -5.20 3.41
N GLU A 133 -11.47 -4.61 3.69
CA GLU A 133 -11.68 -3.73 4.85
C GLU A 133 -11.54 -4.47 6.19
N ALA A 134 -12.01 -5.72 6.27
CA ALA A 134 -11.89 -6.53 7.48
C ALA A 134 -10.45 -7.03 7.75
N ALA A 135 -9.57 -6.99 6.75
CA ALA A 135 -8.18 -7.40 6.84
C ALA A 135 -7.21 -6.29 7.29
N VAL A 136 -7.68 -5.03 7.31
CA VAL A 136 -6.96 -3.83 7.79
C VAL A 136 -7.24 -3.61 9.27
#